data_AF-A0A7C8KGB6-F1
#
_entry.id   AF-A0A7C8KGB6-F1
#
_cell.length_a   1.000
_cell.length_b   1.000
_cell.length_c   1.000
_cell.angle_alpha   90.00
_cell.angle_beta   90.00
_cell.angle_gamma   90.00
#
_symmetry.space_group_name_H-M   'P 1'
#
loop_
_entity.id
_entity.type
_entity.pdbx_description
1 polymer ?
#
loop_
_entity_poly.entity_id
_entity_poly.type
_entity_poly.pdbx_seq_one_letter_code
_entity_poly.pdbx_strand_id
1 'polypeptide(L)'
;MVKLGSGFCEYEPGKWSYWLYCPDETLPIVFAVLFFVSGIAHAYQAWHYRNKYMPIYTIGCILLTAGLVLRAYTAHTKDLQSLGLLIPSQVFVYSGPPIFSAALYFVFARICYYVPHAAPITPYRIVRTFISLDGICELLVGAGTGMFVNTQAPERQKIGQGLLRAALILQVLLILAFAYFAVKLQINAHRLGLKGKWKDSLYTLYVCEIFIMIRCFYRLVEFFEGIPGHLLLHEAYFYALECIPMIISTGYMNFMHVSRWLPRSSNVYLMEDGMTEAEGEGFHDNRPTWKKIADPYDLEGIFEGIKSMVLTLAGKKPKKERVGRQFEEDEMRLEARKSPTVGLEEGRV
;
A
#
# COMPACT_ATOMS: atom_id res chain seq x y z
N MET A 1 -19.15 -28.77 8.82
CA MET A 1 -18.85 -29.72 7.73
C MET A 1 -19.84 -29.46 6.62
N VAL A 2 -19.40 -29.05 5.42
CA VAL A 2 -20.29 -29.07 4.26
C VAL A 2 -20.30 -30.52 3.78
N LYS A 3 -21.43 -31.20 3.95
CA LYS A 3 -21.64 -32.52 3.34
C LYS A 3 -21.77 -32.25 1.84
N LEU A 4 -20.67 -32.43 1.10
CA LEU A 4 -20.68 -32.31 -0.35
C LEU A 4 -21.64 -33.37 -0.89
N GLY A 5 -22.72 -32.91 -1.55
CA GLY A 5 -23.84 -33.75 -1.94
C GLY A 5 -24.98 -33.04 -2.69
N SER A 6 -24.75 -31.83 -3.21
CA SER A 6 -25.70 -31.11 -4.08
C SER A 6 -25.20 -30.95 -5.52
N GLY A 7 -24.22 -31.76 -5.94
CA GLY A 7 -23.98 -32.02 -7.36
C GLY A 7 -22.99 -31.12 -8.10
N PHE A 8 -22.07 -30.41 -7.42
CA PHE A 8 -21.05 -29.63 -8.15
C PHE A 8 -19.60 -30.09 -7.99
N CYS A 9 -19.17 -30.72 -6.90
CA CYS A 9 -17.93 -31.52 -6.88
C CYS A 9 -17.98 -32.64 -5.84
N GLU A 10 -17.99 -33.88 -6.31
CA GLU A 10 -17.81 -35.06 -5.48
C GLU A 10 -16.37 -35.52 -5.70
N TYR A 11 -15.48 -35.29 -4.72
CA TYR A 11 -14.04 -35.48 -4.90
C TYR A 11 -13.53 -36.88 -4.52
N GLU A 12 -14.37 -37.68 -3.88
CA GLU A 12 -14.32 -39.14 -3.67
C GLU A 12 -15.32 -39.43 -2.52
N PRO A 13 -16.11 -40.51 -2.58
CA PRO A 13 -17.01 -40.87 -1.49
C PRO A 13 -16.23 -41.01 -0.16
N GLY A 14 -16.56 -40.19 0.84
CA GLY A 14 -15.98 -40.25 2.19
C GLY A 14 -14.86 -39.25 2.49
N LYS A 15 -14.38 -38.47 1.51
CA LYS A 15 -13.46 -37.34 1.76
C LYS A 15 -14.22 -36.03 1.99
N TRP A 16 -13.73 -35.23 2.94
CA TRP A 16 -14.25 -33.89 3.26
C TRP A 16 -13.16 -32.83 3.01
N SER A 17 -13.55 -31.58 2.78
CA SER A 17 -12.65 -30.48 2.41
C SER A 17 -12.65 -29.38 3.47
N TYR A 18 -11.49 -28.78 3.73
CA TYR A 18 -11.41 -27.52 4.50
C TYR A 18 -11.80 -26.30 3.67
N TRP A 19 -11.70 -26.39 2.33
CA TRP A 19 -12.26 -25.40 1.42
C TRP A 19 -13.78 -25.53 1.39
N LEU A 20 -14.48 -24.39 1.50
CA LEU A 20 -15.93 -24.32 1.51
C LEU A 20 -16.56 -24.44 0.10
N TYR A 21 -15.73 -24.36 -0.93
CA TYR A 21 -16.04 -24.53 -2.35
C TYR A 21 -14.99 -25.44 -3.00
N CYS A 22 -15.21 -25.77 -4.28
CA CYS A 22 -14.21 -26.42 -5.10
C CYS A 22 -13.23 -25.38 -5.63
N PRO A 23 -11.95 -25.44 -5.27
CA PRO A 23 -10.98 -24.49 -5.75
C PRO A 23 -10.71 -24.71 -7.24
N ASP A 24 -10.77 -23.62 -8.01
CA ASP A 24 -10.33 -23.58 -9.39
C ASP A 24 -8.80 -23.66 -9.47
N GLU A 25 -8.29 -24.40 -10.45
CA GLU A 25 -6.85 -24.56 -10.67
C GLU A 25 -6.26 -23.42 -11.50
N THR A 26 -7.01 -22.89 -12.45
CA THR A 26 -6.50 -22.00 -13.51
C THR A 26 -6.37 -20.55 -13.04
N LEU A 27 -7.40 -20.01 -12.41
CA LEU A 27 -7.47 -18.64 -11.92
C LEU A 27 -6.33 -18.29 -10.94
N PRO A 28 -6.02 -19.10 -9.91
CA PRO A 28 -4.91 -18.75 -9.02
C PRO A 28 -3.56 -18.73 -9.74
N ILE A 29 -3.35 -19.57 -10.76
CA ILE A 29 -2.13 -19.52 -11.60
C ILE A 29 -2.06 -18.20 -12.37
N VAL A 30 -3.15 -17.80 -13.02
CA VAL A 30 -3.21 -16.54 -13.79
C VAL A 30 -2.91 -15.35 -12.89
N PHE A 31 -3.57 -15.23 -11.73
CA PHE A 31 -3.32 -14.14 -10.80
C PHE A 31 -1.91 -14.20 -10.19
N ALA A 32 -1.38 -15.38 -9.88
CA ALA A 32 0.00 -15.53 -9.40
C ALA A 32 1.01 -14.99 -10.42
N VAL A 33 0.85 -15.31 -11.70
CA VAL A 33 1.72 -14.78 -12.77
C VAL A 33 1.61 -13.26 -12.86
N LEU A 34 0.39 -12.70 -12.79
CA LEU A 34 0.18 -11.26 -12.82
C LEU A 34 0.87 -10.54 -11.66
N PHE A 35 0.73 -11.03 -10.43
CA PHE A 35 1.41 -10.46 -9.26
C PHE A 35 2.93 -10.64 -9.33
N PHE A 36 3.41 -11.77 -9.86
CA PHE A 36 4.83 -12.01 -10.05
C PHE A 36 5.46 -11.01 -11.03
N VAL A 37 4.83 -10.81 -12.19
CA VAL A 37 5.28 -9.83 -13.19
C VAL A 37 5.23 -8.41 -12.62
N SER A 38 4.14 -8.06 -11.92
CA SER A 38 4.01 -6.78 -11.20
C SER A 38 5.14 -6.59 -10.17
N GLY A 39 5.48 -7.64 -9.42
CA GLY A 39 6.56 -7.65 -8.43
C GLY A 39 7.95 -7.45 -9.04
N ILE A 40 8.24 -8.06 -10.19
CA ILE A 40 9.47 -7.84 -10.96
C ILE A 40 9.55 -6.38 -11.42
N ALA A 41 8.46 -5.82 -11.92
CA ALA A 41 8.41 -4.42 -12.32
C ALA A 41 8.71 -3.48 -11.13
N HIS A 42 8.08 -3.72 -9.97
CA HIS A 42 8.37 -2.97 -8.74
C HIS A 42 9.84 -3.12 -8.29
N ALA A 43 10.42 -4.32 -8.39
CA ALA A 43 11.81 -4.57 -8.04
C ALA A 43 12.77 -3.79 -8.95
N TYR A 44 12.50 -3.80 -10.26
CA TYR A 44 13.25 -3.02 -11.23
C TYR A 44 13.11 -1.51 -10.98
N GLN A 45 11.89 -1.03 -10.70
CA GLN A 45 11.63 0.37 -10.39
C GLN A 45 12.32 0.82 -9.10
N ALA A 46 12.32 -0.03 -8.06
CA ALA A 46 13.03 0.24 -6.81
C ALA A 46 14.54 0.43 -7.05
N TRP A 47 15.16 -0.42 -7.88
CA TRP A 47 16.56 -0.32 -8.26
C TRP A 47 16.83 0.91 -9.14
N HIS A 48 16.04 1.12 -10.20
CA HIS A 48 16.21 2.18 -11.18
C HIS A 48 16.02 3.58 -10.57
N TYR A 49 14.95 3.77 -9.79
CA TYR A 49 14.65 5.05 -9.13
C TYR A 49 15.40 5.22 -7.79
N ARG A 50 16.13 4.21 -7.33
CA ARG A 50 16.78 4.15 -6.00
C ARG A 50 15.84 4.53 -4.86
N ASN A 51 14.59 4.09 -4.98
CA ASN A 51 13.55 4.40 -4.02
C ASN A 51 13.60 3.42 -2.84
N LYS A 52 13.90 3.92 -1.64
CA LYS A 52 14.09 3.11 -0.43
C LYS A 52 12.83 2.42 0.08
N TYR A 53 11.64 2.93 -0.22
CA TYR A 53 10.38 2.36 0.28
C TYR A 53 9.65 1.48 -0.75
N MET A 54 10.06 1.49 -2.02
CA MET A 54 9.43 0.68 -3.06
C MET A 54 9.66 -0.85 -2.93
N PRO A 55 10.77 -1.36 -2.35
CA PRO A 55 10.93 -2.80 -2.11
C PRO A 55 9.78 -3.43 -1.29
N ILE A 56 9.05 -2.64 -0.51
CA ILE A 56 7.88 -3.10 0.25
C ILE A 56 6.77 -3.60 -0.69
N TYR A 57 6.54 -2.94 -1.82
CA TYR A 57 5.59 -3.41 -2.85
C TYR A 57 6.03 -4.75 -3.46
N THR A 58 7.33 -4.94 -3.70
CA THR A 58 7.86 -6.23 -4.16
C THR A 58 7.57 -7.33 -3.15
N ILE A 59 7.77 -7.08 -1.85
CA ILE A 59 7.45 -8.05 -0.78
C ILE A 59 5.96 -8.41 -0.79
N GLY A 60 5.07 -7.44 -0.90
CA GLY A 60 3.63 -7.70 -0.97
C GLY A 60 3.24 -8.54 -2.19
N CYS A 61 3.86 -8.28 -3.36
CA CYS A 61 3.66 -9.08 -4.56
C CYS A 61 4.18 -10.52 -4.39
N ILE A 62 5.31 -10.71 -3.71
CA ILE A 62 5.86 -12.04 -3.41
C ILE A 62 4.90 -12.82 -2.51
N LEU A 63 4.35 -12.20 -1.46
CA LEU A 63 3.39 -12.87 -0.59
C LEU A 63 2.13 -13.30 -1.35
N LEU A 64 1.53 -12.40 -2.15
CA LEU A 64 0.35 -12.75 -2.94
C LEU A 64 0.64 -13.86 -3.95
N THR A 65 1.79 -13.79 -4.62
CA THR A 65 2.23 -14.84 -5.55
C THR A 65 2.37 -16.18 -4.81
N ALA A 66 3.08 -16.21 -3.68
CA ALA A 66 3.27 -17.43 -2.90
C ALA A 66 1.94 -18.02 -2.40
N GLY A 67 1.05 -17.18 -1.89
CA GLY A 67 -0.27 -17.60 -1.40
C GLY A 67 -1.15 -18.19 -2.52
N LEU A 68 -1.13 -17.59 -3.71
CA LEU A 68 -1.86 -18.07 -4.88
C LEU A 68 -1.23 -19.31 -5.50
N VAL A 69 0.10 -19.45 -5.48
CA VAL A 69 0.79 -20.68 -5.91
C VAL A 69 0.44 -21.84 -5.00
N LEU A 70 0.44 -21.65 -3.67
CA LEU A 70 0.00 -22.68 -2.73
C LEU A 70 -1.46 -23.08 -2.95
N ARG A 71 -2.31 -22.11 -3.31
CA ARG A 71 -3.71 -22.34 -3.65
C ARG A 71 -3.85 -23.19 -4.93
N ALA A 72 -3.15 -22.82 -5.99
CA ALA A 72 -3.12 -23.58 -7.25
C ALA A 72 -2.58 -25.00 -7.03
N TYR A 73 -1.52 -25.14 -6.24
CA TYR A 73 -0.97 -26.44 -5.88
C TYR A 73 -1.98 -27.31 -5.12
N THR A 74 -2.76 -26.72 -4.23
CA THR A 74 -3.83 -27.41 -3.49
C THR A 74 -4.94 -27.91 -4.43
N ALA A 75 -5.31 -27.09 -5.42
CA ALA A 75 -6.29 -27.46 -6.44
C ALA A 75 -5.76 -28.59 -7.36
N HIS A 76 -4.51 -28.48 -7.83
CA HIS A 76 -3.87 -29.45 -8.72
C HIS A 76 -3.68 -30.83 -8.07
N THR A 77 -3.13 -30.86 -6.86
CA THR A 77 -2.86 -32.11 -6.12
C THR A 77 -4.10 -32.69 -5.46
N LYS A 78 -5.19 -31.92 -5.40
CA LYS A 78 -6.48 -32.32 -4.81
C LYS A 78 -6.38 -32.62 -3.30
N ASP A 79 -5.32 -32.13 -2.66
CA ASP A 79 -5.05 -32.27 -1.22
C ASP A 79 -5.80 -31.20 -0.40
N LEU A 80 -7.13 -31.28 -0.45
CA LEU A 80 -8.04 -30.32 0.19
C LEU A 80 -8.11 -30.48 1.73
N GLN A 81 -7.46 -31.51 2.27
CA GLN A 81 -7.38 -31.82 3.69
C GLN A 81 -6.08 -31.31 4.34
N SER A 82 -5.14 -30.81 3.54
CA SER A 82 -3.89 -30.27 4.08
C SER A 82 -4.07 -28.87 4.67
N LEU A 83 -4.17 -28.82 6.00
CA LEU A 83 -4.04 -27.57 6.76
C LEU A 83 -2.69 -26.88 6.50
N GLY A 84 -1.65 -27.67 6.24
CA GLY A 84 -0.30 -27.17 5.96
C GLY A 84 -0.18 -26.41 4.64
N LEU A 85 -1.11 -26.61 3.69
CA LEU A 85 -1.20 -25.82 2.47
C LEU A 85 -2.22 -24.69 2.60
N LEU A 86 -3.37 -24.96 3.23
CA LEU A 86 -4.46 -24.00 3.37
C LEU A 86 -4.05 -22.78 4.22
N ILE A 87 -3.50 -23.00 5.43
CA ILE A 87 -3.16 -21.92 6.36
C ILE A 87 -2.17 -20.92 5.72
N PRO A 88 -0.99 -21.35 5.22
CA PRO A 88 -0.06 -20.40 4.63
C PRO A 88 -0.61 -19.77 3.35
N SER A 89 -1.41 -20.47 2.54
CA SER A 89 -2.07 -19.88 1.38
C SER A 89 -2.96 -18.69 1.79
N GLN A 90 -3.83 -18.88 2.78
CA GLN A 90 -4.73 -17.81 3.27
C GLN A 90 -3.94 -16.67 3.91
N VAL A 91 -3.01 -16.99 4.82
CA VAL A 91 -2.20 -15.96 5.52
C VAL A 91 -1.43 -15.09 4.54
N PHE A 92 -0.73 -15.68 3.55
CA PHE A 92 0.04 -14.89 2.59
C PHE A 92 -0.82 -14.01 1.69
N VAL A 93 -1.99 -14.51 1.25
CA VAL A 93 -2.93 -13.67 0.49
C VAL A 93 -3.46 -12.53 1.37
N TYR A 94 -3.76 -12.80 2.64
CA TYR A 94 -4.42 -11.85 3.54
C TYR A 94 -3.46 -10.74 3.97
N SER A 95 -2.17 -11.06 4.10
CA SER A 95 -1.11 -10.12 4.49
C SER A 95 -0.57 -9.27 3.34
N GLY A 96 -0.89 -9.57 2.08
CA GLY A 96 -0.47 -8.75 0.94
C GLY A 96 -0.96 -7.29 1.00
N PRO A 97 -2.28 -7.04 1.13
CA PRO A 97 -2.82 -5.68 1.15
C PRO A 97 -2.29 -4.77 2.28
N PRO A 98 -2.16 -5.23 3.54
CA PRO A 98 -1.48 -4.50 4.62
C PRO A 98 -0.05 -4.05 4.26
N ILE A 99 0.72 -4.90 3.57
CA ILE A 99 2.06 -4.54 3.10
C ILE A 99 2.00 -3.44 2.03
N PHE A 100 1.03 -3.48 1.13
CA PHE A 100 0.81 -2.38 0.17
C PHE A 100 0.42 -1.08 0.88
N SER A 101 -0.44 -1.14 1.90
CA SER A 101 -0.78 0.00 2.76
C SER A 101 0.46 0.55 3.46
N ALA A 102 1.32 -0.30 4.01
CA ALA A 102 2.58 0.13 4.63
C ALA A 102 3.45 0.95 3.66
N ALA A 103 3.56 0.52 2.40
CA ALA A 103 4.27 1.28 1.39
C ALA A 103 3.59 2.62 1.07
N LEU A 104 2.26 2.68 1.02
CA LEU A 104 1.51 3.93 0.87
C LEU A 104 1.71 4.88 2.05
N TYR A 105 1.85 4.38 3.27
CA TYR A 105 2.16 5.20 4.45
C TYR A 105 3.53 5.90 4.31
N PHE A 106 4.54 5.21 3.77
CA PHE A 106 5.83 5.82 3.45
C PHE A 106 5.74 6.86 2.34
N VAL A 107 4.97 6.58 1.29
CA VAL A 107 4.69 7.55 0.22
C VAL A 107 4.04 8.81 0.79
N PHE A 108 2.99 8.66 1.58
CA PHE A 108 2.30 9.79 2.20
C PHE A 108 3.20 10.59 3.12
N ALA A 109 3.98 9.91 3.97
CA ALA A 109 4.98 10.57 4.81
C ALA A 109 6.00 11.36 3.98
N ARG A 110 6.40 10.85 2.81
CA ARG A 110 7.29 11.57 1.90
C ARG A 110 6.61 12.82 1.31
N ILE A 111 5.33 12.75 0.95
CA ILE A 111 4.57 13.92 0.48
C ILE A 111 4.46 14.96 1.59
N CYS A 112 4.10 14.55 2.82
CA CYS A 112 4.04 15.43 3.98
C CYS A 112 5.39 16.08 4.31
N TYR A 113 6.50 15.37 4.11
CA TYR A 113 7.82 15.97 4.25
C TYR A 113 8.11 16.99 3.15
N TYR A 114 7.73 16.68 1.90
CA TYR A 114 7.94 17.58 0.78
C TYR A 114 7.08 18.84 0.89
N VAL A 115 5.88 18.76 1.46
CA VAL A 115 4.95 19.89 1.64
C VAL A 115 4.63 20.09 3.13
N PRO A 116 5.62 20.52 3.94
CA PRO A 116 5.50 20.54 5.39
C PRO A 116 4.44 21.53 5.89
N HIS A 117 4.22 22.63 5.17
CA HIS A 117 3.24 23.66 5.53
C HIS A 117 1.78 23.17 5.42
N ALA A 118 1.51 22.23 4.51
CA ALA A 118 0.19 21.61 4.37
C ALA A 118 0.01 20.35 5.22
N ALA A 119 1.11 19.78 5.75
CA ALA A 119 1.12 18.49 6.42
C ALA A 119 0.19 18.48 7.65
N PRO A 120 -0.82 17.59 7.69
CA PRO A 120 -1.76 17.54 8.81
C PRO A 120 -1.18 16.83 10.05
N ILE A 121 -0.11 16.07 9.87
CA ILE A 121 0.59 15.29 10.89
C ILE A 121 2.06 15.11 10.46
N THR A 122 2.96 15.00 11.43
CA THR A 122 4.39 14.86 11.14
C THR A 122 4.71 13.52 10.43
N PRO A 123 5.54 13.52 9.36
CA PRO A 123 5.85 12.34 8.54
C PRO A 123 6.21 11.05 9.30
N TYR A 124 7.09 11.12 10.31
CA TYR A 124 7.52 9.91 11.04
C TYR A 124 6.40 9.29 11.87
N ARG A 125 5.44 10.10 12.34
CA ARG A 125 4.33 9.62 13.17
C ARG A 125 3.32 8.84 12.34
N ILE A 126 3.08 9.27 11.10
CA ILE A 126 2.28 8.50 10.14
C ILE A 126 2.85 7.08 10.04
N VAL A 127 4.12 6.98 9.66
CA VAL A 127 4.77 5.69 9.43
C VAL A 127 4.74 4.83 10.69
N ARG A 128 5.12 5.36 11.85
CA ARG A 128 5.15 4.59 13.10
C ARG A 128 3.75 4.14 13.52
N THR A 129 2.80 5.06 13.63
CA THR A 129 1.45 4.75 14.13
C THR A 129 0.72 3.78 13.22
N PHE A 130 0.66 4.07 11.91
CA PHE A 130 -0.10 3.23 11.00
C PHE A 130 0.55 1.86 10.79
N ILE A 131 1.87 1.77 10.62
CA ILE A 131 2.53 0.46 10.46
C ILE A 131 2.42 -0.39 11.74
N SER A 132 2.55 0.21 12.93
CA SER A 132 2.43 -0.56 14.18
C SER A 132 1.01 -1.06 14.42
N LEU A 133 -0.01 -0.22 14.18
CA LEU A 133 -1.41 -0.65 14.30
C LEU A 133 -1.76 -1.71 13.26
N ASP A 134 -1.29 -1.56 12.02
CA ASP A 134 -1.50 -2.55 10.97
C ASP A 134 -0.75 -3.86 11.27
N GLY A 135 0.44 -3.79 11.88
CA GLY A 135 1.14 -4.96 12.40
C GLY A 135 0.37 -5.69 13.50
N ILE A 136 -0.34 -4.98 14.38
CA ILE A 136 -1.24 -5.61 15.36
C ILE A 136 -2.40 -6.29 14.65
N CYS A 137 -3.00 -5.66 13.65
CA CYS A 137 -4.03 -6.32 12.82
C CYS A 137 -3.50 -7.62 12.21
N GLU A 138 -2.30 -7.61 11.64
CA GLU A 138 -1.71 -8.80 11.00
C GLU A 138 -1.41 -9.92 11.99
N LEU A 139 -0.97 -9.61 13.20
CA LEU A 139 -0.81 -10.61 14.27
C LEU A 139 -2.16 -11.24 14.64
N LEU A 140 -3.22 -10.45 14.71
CA LEU A 140 -4.58 -10.94 14.98
C LEU A 140 -5.10 -11.78 13.81
N VAL A 141 -4.83 -11.39 12.55
CA VAL A 141 -5.20 -12.17 11.36
C VAL A 141 -4.48 -13.51 11.33
N GLY A 142 -3.16 -13.53 11.55
CA GLY A 142 -2.37 -14.76 11.56
C GLY A 142 -2.83 -15.73 12.65
N ALA A 143 -2.97 -15.23 13.90
CA ALA A 143 -3.45 -16.04 15.02
C ALA A 143 -4.91 -16.50 14.82
N GLY A 144 -5.78 -15.59 14.37
CA GLY A 144 -7.19 -15.84 14.12
C GLY A 144 -7.41 -16.87 13.01
N THR A 145 -6.66 -16.78 11.91
CA THR A 145 -6.75 -17.73 10.78
C THR A 145 -6.41 -19.14 11.21
N GLY A 146 -5.30 -19.34 11.92
CA GLY A 146 -4.89 -20.66 12.42
C GLY A 146 -5.93 -21.31 13.35
N MET A 147 -6.60 -20.51 14.18
CA MET A 147 -7.66 -20.98 15.07
C MET A 147 -8.99 -21.21 14.33
N PHE A 148 -9.32 -20.36 13.37
CA PHE A 148 -10.56 -20.43 12.58
C PHE A 148 -10.64 -21.68 11.70
N VAL A 149 -9.52 -22.11 11.11
CA VAL A 149 -9.48 -23.32 10.27
C VAL A 149 -9.49 -24.61 11.08
N ASN A 150 -9.27 -24.56 12.40
CA ASN A 150 -9.26 -25.75 13.25
C ASN A 150 -10.68 -26.22 13.57
N THR A 151 -11.20 -27.09 12.71
CA THR A 151 -12.57 -27.64 12.82
C THR A 151 -12.75 -28.67 13.92
N GLN A 152 -11.68 -29.18 14.54
CA GLN A 152 -11.75 -30.15 15.62
C GLN A 152 -12.06 -29.52 16.99
N ALA A 153 -11.89 -28.20 17.11
CA ALA A 153 -12.11 -27.47 18.36
C ALA A 153 -13.08 -26.29 18.14
N PRO A 154 -14.42 -26.52 18.24
CA PRO A 154 -15.42 -25.49 17.96
C PRO A 154 -15.26 -24.20 18.77
N GLU A 155 -14.83 -24.31 20.03
CA GLU A 155 -14.58 -23.15 20.88
C GLU A 155 -13.38 -22.32 20.39
N ARG A 156 -12.30 -22.97 19.91
CA ARG A 156 -11.16 -22.26 19.30
C ARG A 156 -11.54 -21.61 17.98
N GLN A 157 -12.40 -22.25 17.20
CA GLN A 157 -12.90 -21.67 15.94
C GLN A 157 -13.68 -20.38 16.18
N LYS A 158 -14.56 -20.33 17.20
CA LYS A 158 -15.28 -19.09 17.58
C LYS A 158 -14.33 -17.98 17.99
N ILE A 159 -13.32 -18.30 18.80
CA ILE A 159 -12.27 -17.34 19.20
C ILE A 159 -11.53 -16.82 17.96
N GLY A 160 -11.12 -17.72 17.06
CA GLY A 160 -10.44 -17.36 15.82
C GLY A 160 -11.28 -16.43 14.93
N GLN A 161 -12.57 -16.72 14.79
CA GLN A 161 -13.51 -15.86 14.06
C GLN A 161 -13.64 -14.47 14.72
N GLY A 162 -13.70 -14.41 16.06
CA GLY A 162 -13.72 -13.15 16.80
C GLY A 162 -12.46 -12.31 16.58
N LEU A 163 -11.28 -12.93 16.61
CA LEU A 163 -10.01 -12.26 16.33
C LEU A 163 -9.94 -11.71 14.90
N LEU A 164 -10.38 -12.50 13.92
CA LEU A 164 -10.43 -12.06 12.51
C LEU A 164 -11.36 -10.86 12.33
N ARG A 165 -12.57 -10.92 12.91
CA ARG A 165 -13.51 -9.79 12.86
C ARG A 165 -12.94 -8.53 13.52
N ALA A 166 -12.31 -8.66 14.68
CA ALA A 166 -11.67 -7.54 15.36
C ALA A 166 -10.55 -6.91 14.52
N ALA A 167 -9.69 -7.73 13.91
CA ALA A 167 -8.62 -7.27 13.04
C ALA A 167 -9.17 -6.52 11.81
N LEU A 168 -10.21 -7.06 11.17
CA LEU A 168 -10.82 -6.47 9.97
C LEU A 168 -11.52 -5.13 10.28
N ILE A 169 -12.22 -5.03 11.41
CA ILE A 169 -12.79 -3.75 11.87
C ILE A 169 -11.67 -2.72 12.05
N LEU A 170 -10.58 -3.11 12.72
CA LEU A 170 -9.45 -2.21 12.94
C LEU A 170 -8.79 -1.80 11.61
N GLN A 171 -8.61 -2.71 10.66
CA GLN A 171 -8.10 -2.40 9.31
C GLN A 171 -9.00 -1.39 8.58
N VAL A 172 -10.33 -1.54 8.64
CA VAL A 172 -11.27 -0.57 8.05
C VAL A 172 -11.17 0.80 8.73
N LEU A 173 -11.04 0.84 10.06
CA LEU A 173 -10.85 2.11 10.77
C LEU A 173 -9.51 2.77 10.40
N LEU A 174 -8.44 1.99 10.24
CA LEU A 174 -7.12 2.50 9.85
C LEU A 174 -7.14 3.09 8.44
N ILE A 175 -7.72 2.41 7.46
CA ILE A 175 -7.78 2.94 6.09
C ILE A 175 -8.65 4.19 6.00
N LEU A 176 -9.76 4.26 6.73
CA LEU A 176 -10.58 5.48 6.80
C LEU A 176 -9.83 6.65 7.48
N ALA A 177 -9.08 6.37 8.54
CA ALA A 177 -8.24 7.36 9.20
C ALA A 177 -7.12 7.86 8.28
N PHE A 178 -6.50 6.96 7.51
CA PHE A 178 -5.47 7.32 6.54
C PHE A 178 -6.05 8.20 5.41
N ALA A 179 -7.20 7.83 4.86
CA ALA A 179 -7.93 8.61 3.86
C ALA A 179 -8.24 10.03 4.36
N TYR A 180 -8.68 10.15 5.61
CA TYR A 180 -8.92 11.43 6.26
C TYR A 180 -7.66 12.32 6.26
N PHE A 181 -6.50 11.78 6.64
CA PHE A 181 -5.24 12.54 6.63
C PHE A 181 -4.83 12.93 5.21
N ALA A 182 -4.99 12.04 4.23
CA ALA A 182 -4.69 12.34 2.83
C ALA A 182 -5.57 13.48 2.30
N VAL A 183 -6.88 13.43 2.53
CA VAL A 183 -7.82 14.51 2.16
C VAL A 183 -7.50 15.82 2.89
N LYS A 184 -7.15 15.75 4.17
CA LYS A 184 -6.77 16.94 4.95
C LYS A 184 -5.52 17.62 4.41
N LEU A 185 -4.51 16.86 3.99
CA LEU A 185 -3.34 17.38 3.30
C LEU A 185 -3.74 18.14 2.02
N GLN A 186 -4.63 17.56 1.20
CA GLN A 186 -5.10 18.20 -0.02
C GLN A 186 -5.83 19.53 0.27
N ILE A 187 -6.73 19.54 1.26
CA ILE A 187 -7.47 20.74 1.65
C ILE A 187 -6.52 21.83 2.13
N ASN A 188 -5.56 21.48 3.00
CA ASN A 188 -4.57 22.43 3.52
C ASN A 188 -3.72 23.01 2.38
N ALA A 189 -3.24 22.16 1.47
CA ALA A 189 -2.44 22.60 0.33
C ALA A 189 -3.23 23.51 -0.63
N HIS A 190 -4.53 23.23 -0.83
CA HIS A 190 -5.39 24.09 -1.63
C HIS A 190 -5.59 25.46 -0.98
N ARG A 191 -5.83 25.51 0.34
CA ARG A 191 -5.97 26.77 1.10
C ARG A 191 -4.71 27.63 1.06
N LEU A 192 -3.54 26.98 1.08
CA LEU A 192 -2.24 27.64 0.98
C LEU A 192 -1.84 27.99 -0.47
N GLY A 193 -2.67 27.67 -1.46
CA GLY A 193 -2.38 27.97 -2.87
C GLY A 193 -1.22 27.16 -3.46
N LEU A 194 -0.79 26.08 -2.81
CA LEU A 194 0.37 25.29 -3.23
C LEU A 194 0.05 24.53 -4.52
N LYS A 195 0.82 24.81 -5.56
CA LYS A 195 0.77 24.14 -6.86
C LYS A 195 2.01 23.27 -7.02
N GLY A 196 1.99 22.32 -7.96
CA GLY A 196 3.14 21.47 -8.26
C GLY A 196 2.78 20.03 -8.59
N LYS A 197 3.73 19.34 -9.22
CA LYS A 197 3.61 17.95 -9.69
C LYS A 197 3.47 16.93 -8.55
N TRP A 198 3.82 17.30 -7.32
CA TRP A 198 3.68 16.44 -6.14
C TRP A 198 2.23 15.98 -5.89
N LYS A 199 1.23 16.69 -6.44
CA LYS A 199 -0.19 16.29 -6.38
C LYS A 199 -0.46 15.01 -7.15
N ASP A 200 0.30 14.71 -8.21
CA ASP A 200 0.16 13.46 -8.97
C ASP A 200 0.49 12.23 -8.11
N SER A 201 1.44 12.38 -7.18
CA SER A 201 1.73 11.38 -6.16
C SER A 201 0.55 11.17 -5.21
N LEU A 202 -0.18 12.24 -4.86
CA LEU A 202 -1.36 12.16 -4.00
C LEU A 202 -2.55 11.53 -4.72
N TYR A 203 -2.76 11.85 -6.00
CA TYR A 203 -3.77 11.18 -6.83
C TYR A 203 -3.47 9.68 -6.99
N THR A 204 -2.21 9.33 -7.16
CA THR A 204 -1.79 7.92 -7.19
C THR A 204 -2.11 7.21 -5.90
N LEU A 205 -1.83 7.86 -4.76
CA LEU A 205 -2.19 7.33 -3.45
C LEU A 205 -3.70 7.09 -3.33
N TYR A 206 -4.55 8.04 -3.73
CA TYR A 206 -6.00 7.86 -3.67
C TYR A 206 -6.50 6.69 -4.51
N VAL A 207 -6.00 6.53 -5.73
CA VAL A 207 -6.40 5.41 -6.59
C VAL A 207 -6.03 4.08 -5.92
N CYS A 208 -4.78 3.94 -5.46
CA CYS A 208 -4.34 2.71 -4.79
C CYS A 208 -5.13 2.44 -3.50
N GLU A 209 -5.39 3.48 -2.70
CA GLU A 209 -6.13 3.41 -1.45
C GLU A 209 -7.59 2.99 -1.65
N ILE A 210 -8.28 3.50 -2.66
CA ILE A 210 -9.67 3.12 -2.97
C ILE A 210 -9.78 1.61 -3.25
N PHE A 211 -8.84 1.05 -4.01
CA PHE A 211 -8.85 -0.40 -4.29
C PHE A 211 -8.53 -1.25 -3.06
N ILE A 212 -7.62 -0.79 -2.19
CA ILE A 212 -7.36 -1.45 -0.89
C ILE A 212 -8.59 -1.35 0.01
N MET A 213 -9.29 -0.22 -0.01
CA MET A 213 -10.51 0.00 0.77
C MET A 213 -11.64 -0.92 0.33
N ILE A 214 -11.86 -1.09 -0.98
CA ILE A 214 -12.84 -2.06 -1.53
C ILE A 214 -12.58 -3.46 -0.95
N ARG A 215 -11.33 -3.90 -0.97
CA ARG A 215 -10.92 -5.19 -0.41
C ARG A 215 -11.20 -5.27 1.10
N CYS A 216 -10.84 -4.25 1.87
CA CYS A 216 -11.05 -4.23 3.32
C CYS A 216 -12.55 -4.35 3.67
N PHE A 217 -13.43 -3.68 2.93
CA PHE A 217 -14.88 -3.82 3.10
C PHE A 217 -15.39 -5.20 2.69
N TYR A 218 -14.94 -5.74 1.56
CA TYR A 218 -15.27 -7.11 1.15
C TYR A 218 -14.94 -8.11 2.26
N ARG A 219 -13.73 -8.04 2.83
CA ARG A 219 -13.30 -8.94 3.90
C ARG A 219 -14.10 -8.77 5.18
N LEU A 220 -14.41 -7.53 5.54
CA LEU A 220 -15.30 -7.26 6.67
C LEU A 220 -16.64 -7.98 6.46
N VAL A 221 -17.28 -7.79 5.31
CA VAL A 221 -18.58 -8.43 5.01
C VAL A 221 -18.46 -9.96 4.98
N GLU A 222 -17.44 -10.50 4.31
CA GLU A 222 -17.17 -11.95 4.23
C GLU A 222 -17.08 -12.60 5.63
N PHE A 223 -16.33 -12.00 6.56
CA PHE A 223 -16.16 -12.56 7.90
C PHE A 223 -17.34 -12.29 8.85
N PHE A 224 -18.12 -11.23 8.60
CA PHE A 224 -19.35 -10.98 9.33
C PHE A 224 -20.46 -11.94 8.92
N GLU A 225 -20.57 -12.26 7.63
CA GLU A 225 -21.49 -13.28 7.13
C GLU A 225 -21.19 -14.65 7.75
N GLY A 226 -19.89 -15.00 7.88
CA GLY A 226 -19.46 -16.21 8.57
C GLY A 226 -19.82 -17.50 7.81
N ILE A 227 -19.85 -18.63 8.50
CA ILE A 227 -20.15 -19.94 7.88
C ILE A 227 -21.58 -20.36 8.28
N PRO A 228 -22.49 -20.68 7.34
CA PRO A 228 -22.34 -20.66 5.88
C PRO A 228 -22.77 -19.33 5.25
N GLY A 229 -21.81 -18.55 4.75
CA GLY A 229 -22.04 -17.29 4.04
C GLY A 229 -21.89 -17.44 2.53
N HIS A 230 -22.72 -16.75 1.75
CA HIS A 230 -22.72 -16.77 0.29
C HIS A 230 -21.38 -16.33 -0.29
N LEU A 231 -20.70 -15.34 0.30
CA LEU A 231 -19.39 -14.87 -0.18
C LEU A 231 -18.31 -15.93 0.01
N LEU A 232 -18.30 -16.63 1.15
CA LEU A 232 -17.32 -17.69 1.44
C LEU A 232 -17.56 -18.97 0.63
N LEU A 233 -18.76 -19.18 0.11
CA LEU A 233 -19.13 -20.36 -0.69
C LEU A 233 -18.83 -20.19 -2.19
N HIS A 234 -18.57 -18.98 -2.67
CA HIS A 234 -18.37 -18.71 -4.10
C HIS A 234 -17.01 -18.11 -4.36
N GLU A 235 -16.12 -18.92 -4.96
CA GLU A 235 -14.75 -18.52 -5.24
C GLU A 235 -14.63 -17.27 -6.16
N ALA A 236 -15.63 -17.04 -7.02
CA ALA A 236 -15.64 -15.89 -7.92
C ALA A 236 -15.51 -14.55 -7.18
N TYR A 237 -16.11 -14.40 -5.99
CA TYR A 237 -15.99 -13.16 -5.21
C TYR A 237 -14.60 -12.94 -4.68
N PHE A 238 -13.88 -14.01 -4.31
CA PHE A 238 -12.48 -13.91 -3.90
C PHE A 238 -11.65 -13.30 -5.02
N TYR A 239 -11.74 -13.80 -6.26
CA TYR A 239 -10.98 -13.21 -7.36
C TYR A 239 -11.44 -11.79 -7.70
N ALA A 240 -12.76 -11.54 -7.71
CA ALA A 240 -13.32 -10.26 -8.10
C ALA A 240 -13.07 -9.13 -7.09
N LEU A 241 -13.05 -9.43 -5.79
CA LEU A 241 -13.01 -8.43 -4.72
C LEU A 241 -11.73 -8.49 -3.86
N GLU A 242 -10.97 -9.59 -3.92
CA GLU A 242 -9.62 -9.67 -3.34
C GLU A 242 -8.54 -9.44 -4.42
N CYS A 243 -8.50 -10.27 -5.46
CA CYS A 243 -7.38 -10.28 -6.40
C CYS A 243 -7.41 -9.11 -7.39
N ILE A 244 -8.57 -8.84 -8.02
CA ILE A 244 -8.70 -7.78 -9.03
C ILE A 244 -8.37 -6.38 -8.45
N PRO A 245 -8.91 -5.95 -7.31
CA PRO A 245 -8.55 -4.65 -6.75
C PRO A 245 -7.06 -4.54 -6.45
N MET A 246 -6.43 -5.62 -5.97
CA MET A 246 -5.01 -5.62 -5.61
C MET A 246 -4.10 -5.58 -6.85
N ILE A 247 -4.45 -6.28 -7.93
CA ILE A 247 -3.66 -6.19 -9.17
C ILE A 247 -3.84 -4.82 -9.85
N ILE A 248 -5.03 -4.22 -9.77
CA ILE A 248 -5.24 -2.84 -10.28
C ILE A 248 -4.42 -1.85 -9.46
N SER A 249 -4.44 -1.94 -8.12
CA SER A 249 -3.67 -1.06 -7.23
C SER A 249 -2.16 -1.16 -7.50
N THR A 250 -1.61 -2.39 -7.53
CA THR A 250 -0.18 -2.61 -7.78
C THR A 250 0.23 -2.26 -9.21
N GLY A 251 -0.62 -2.56 -10.19
CA GLY A 251 -0.43 -2.18 -11.59
C GLY A 251 -0.45 -0.66 -11.78
N TYR A 252 -1.40 0.04 -11.14
CA TYR A 252 -1.46 1.49 -11.17
C TYR A 252 -0.18 2.11 -10.60
N MET A 253 0.30 1.64 -9.44
CA MET A 253 1.57 2.09 -8.86
C MET A 253 2.78 1.83 -9.79
N ASN A 254 2.77 0.73 -10.55
CA ASN A 254 3.81 0.46 -11.56
C ASN A 254 3.81 1.52 -12.68
N PHE A 255 2.64 1.88 -13.22
CA PHE A 255 2.55 2.88 -14.28
C PHE A 255 2.82 4.29 -13.77
N MET A 256 2.17 4.62 -12.67
CA MET A 256 2.13 5.92 -12.02
C MET A 256 3.08 5.92 -10.81
N HIS A 257 4.37 5.65 -11.07
CA HIS A 257 5.36 5.51 -10.01
C HIS A 257 5.64 6.84 -9.29
N VAL A 258 5.38 6.87 -7.98
CA VAL A 258 5.40 8.09 -7.14
C VAL A 258 6.76 8.81 -7.15
N SER A 259 7.88 8.11 -7.28
CA SER A 259 9.21 8.76 -7.36
C SER A 259 9.45 9.55 -8.65
N ARG A 260 8.52 9.53 -9.60
CA ARG A 260 8.61 10.34 -10.82
C ARG A 260 8.22 11.81 -10.55
N TRP A 261 7.44 12.07 -9.49
CA TRP A 261 6.95 13.41 -9.15
C TRP A 261 7.41 13.96 -7.80
N LEU A 262 8.19 13.17 -7.04
CA LEU A 262 8.82 13.61 -5.80
C LEU A 262 10.35 13.66 -5.98
N PRO A 263 11.03 14.62 -5.33
CA PRO A 263 12.49 14.68 -5.36
C PRO A 263 13.12 13.40 -4.79
N ARG A 264 14.20 12.94 -5.43
CA ARG A 264 14.95 11.76 -4.98
C ARG A 264 15.57 11.92 -3.59
N SER A 265 16.02 13.13 -3.24
CA SER A 265 16.57 13.41 -1.92
C SER A 265 15.43 13.59 -0.92
N SER A 266 15.50 12.86 0.19
CA SER A 266 14.54 12.97 1.29
C SER A 266 14.64 14.31 2.02
N ASN A 267 15.67 15.11 1.74
CA ASN A 267 15.94 16.36 2.45
C ASN A 267 15.34 17.59 1.75
N VAL A 268 14.79 17.41 0.55
CA VAL A 268 14.17 18.50 -0.21
C VAL A 268 12.72 18.70 0.20
N TYR A 269 12.32 19.95 0.40
CA TYR A 269 10.96 20.40 0.72
C TYR A 269 10.60 21.68 -0.05
N LEU A 270 9.30 21.91 -0.22
CA LEU A 270 8.72 23.08 -0.86
C LEU A 270 8.52 24.20 0.17
N MET A 271 8.98 25.41 -0.16
CA MET A 271 8.80 26.60 0.67
C MET A 271 7.36 27.13 0.61
N GLU A 272 7.05 28.10 1.48
CA GLU A 272 5.70 28.72 1.59
C GLU A 272 5.24 29.40 0.30
N ASP A 273 6.18 29.84 -0.54
CA ASP A 273 5.89 30.43 -1.85
C ASP A 273 5.31 29.42 -2.86
N GLY A 274 5.36 28.13 -2.56
CA GLY A 274 4.84 27.06 -3.40
C GLY A 274 5.61 26.82 -4.70
N MET A 275 6.78 27.47 -4.87
CA MET A 275 7.57 27.43 -6.10
C MET A 275 9.03 27.06 -5.84
N THR A 276 9.60 27.45 -4.70
CA THR A 276 11.01 27.21 -4.42
C THR A 276 11.23 25.94 -3.59
N GLU A 277 12.17 25.12 -4.02
CA GLU A 277 12.63 23.93 -3.29
C GLU A 277 13.86 24.27 -2.45
N ALA A 278 13.84 23.93 -1.16
CA ALA A 278 14.98 24.04 -0.24
C ALA A 278 15.44 22.66 0.24
N GLU A 279 16.74 22.53 0.55
CA GLU A 279 17.30 21.34 1.20
C GLU A 279 17.45 21.58 2.72
N GLY A 280 16.73 20.79 3.52
CA GLY A 280 16.78 20.76 4.97
C GLY A 280 17.73 19.68 5.50
N GLU A 281 17.97 19.65 6.82
CA GLU A 281 18.86 18.66 7.45
C GLU A 281 18.25 17.25 7.57
N GLY A 282 17.13 16.96 6.89
CA GLY A 282 16.41 15.72 7.12
C GLY A 282 15.65 15.73 8.45
N PHE A 283 14.98 14.62 8.76
CA PHE A 283 14.23 14.47 10.01
C PHE A 283 15.12 13.85 11.09
N HIS A 284 15.38 14.59 12.17
CA HIS A 284 16.08 14.09 13.36
C HIS A 284 15.16 14.18 14.60
N ASP A 285 14.71 13.02 15.09
CA ASP A 285 14.02 12.91 16.37
C ASP A 285 15.03 13.04 17.51
N ASN A 286 15.24 14.26 18.02
CA ASN A 286 16.21 14.56 19.08
C ASN A 286 15.73 14.19 20.50
N ARG A 287 14.59 13.50 20.64
CA ARG A 287 14.09 13.08 21.97
C ARG A 287 15.03 12.05 22.60
N PRO A 288 15.22 12.09 23.94
CA PRO A 288 16.03 11.11 24.65
C PRO A 288 15.44 9.70 24.49
N THR A 289 16.30 8.68 24.43
CA THR A 289 15.94 7.29 24.11
C THR A 289 14.85 6.73 25.04
N TRP A 290 14.84 7.13 26.32
CA TRP A 290 13.81 6.71 27.26
C TRP A 290 12.41 7.24 26.89
N LYS A 291 12.29 8.50 26.44
CA LYS A 291 11.01 9.08 26.00
C LYS A 291 10.53 8.44 24.70
N LYS A 292 11.45 8.02 23.83
CA LYS A 292 11.12 7.23 22.62
C LYS A 292 10.61 5.83 22.95
N ILE A 293 11.05 5.24 24.05
CA ILE A 293 10.59 3.91 24.50
C ILE A 293 9.27 4.02 25.26
N ALA A 294 9.13 5.01 26.13
CA ALA A 294 7.93 5.23 26.94
C ALA A 294 6.75 5.76 26.12
N ASP A 295 7.03 6.63 25.14
CA ASP A 295 6.04 7.17 24.20
C ASP A 295 6.55 6.98 22.75
N PRO A 296 6.45 5.76 22.21
CA PRO A 296 6.89 5.45 20.86
C PRO A 296 6.10 6.22 19.79
N TYR A 297 4.88 6.64 20.12
CA TYR A 297 3.95 7.33 19.22
C TYR A 297 3.97 8.86 19.37
N ASP A 298 4.61 9.40 20.41
CA ASP A 298 4.71 10.84 20.69
C ASP A 298 3.35 11.53 20.80
N LEU A 299 2.47 10.98 21.64
CA LEU A 299 1.08 11.41 21.79
C LEU A 299 0.97 12.87 22.28
N GLU A 300 1.88 13.30 23.13
CA GLU A 300 1.93 14.66 23.69
C GLU A 300 2.29 15.70 22.61
N GLY A 301 3.16 15.34 21.67
CA GLY A 301 3.68 16.26 20.65
C GLY A 301 2.84 16.37 19.39
N ILE A 302 1.68 15.69 19.29
CA ILE A 302 0.90 15.49 18.04
C ILE A 302 0.74 16.81 17.26
N PHE A 303 0.44 17.91 17.94
CA PHE A 303 0.25 19.22 17.31
C PHE A 303 1.49 20.14 17.35
N GLU A 304 2.37 19.97 18.34
CA GLU A 304 3.59 20.79 18.47
C GLU A 304 4.65 20.45 17.42
N GLY A 305 4.75 19.18 17.04
CA GLY A 305 5.74 18.68 16.08
C GLY A 305 5.59 19.29 14.67
N ILE A 306 4.39 19.73 14.29
CA ILE A 306 4.17 20.41 13.01
C ILE A 306 4.66 21.85 13.09
N LYS A 307 4.30 22.58 14.16
CA LYS A 307 4.73 23.97 14.36
C LYS A 307 6.24 24.08 14.48
N SER A 308 6.87 23.20 15.27
CA SER A 308 8.32 23.19 15.42
C SER A 308 9.03 22.85 14.11
N MET A 309 8.48 21.93 13.32
CA MET A 309 8.99 21.61 11.98
C MET A 309 8.90 22.80 11.05
N VAL A 310 7.74 23.43 10.92
CA VAL A 310 7.57 24.62 10.08
C VAL A 310 8.50 25.75 10.52
N LEU A 311 8.61 26.02 11.82
CA LEU A 311 9.53 27.04 12.36
C LEU A 311 11.00 26.72 12.11
N THR A 312 11.41 25.45 12.24
CA THR A 312 12.78 25.01 11.97
C THR A 312 13.15 25.18 10.50
N LEU A 313 12.18 24.94 9.60
CA LEU A 313 12.36 25.13 8.17
C LEU A 313 12.36 26.61 7.77
N ALA A 314 11.49 27.42 8.38
CA ALA A 314 11.45 28.88 8.17
C ALA A 314 12.72 29.59 8.67
N GLY A 315 13.34 29.10 9.76
CA GLY A 315 14.56 29.67 10.31
C GLY A 315 15.84 29.35 9.54
N LYS A 316 15.80 28.43 8.55
CA LYS A 316 16.98 28.03 7.77
C LYS A 316 17.00 28.71 6.41
N LYS A 317 18.09 29.44 6.12
CA LYS A 317 18.33 29.99 4.77
C LYS A 317 18.51 28.85 3.77
N PRO A 318 17.94 28.94 2.56
CA PRO A 318 18.02 27.89 1.55
C PRO A 318 19.49 27.63 1.19
N LYS A 319 19.95 26.40 1.43
CA LYS A 319 21.26 25.94 0.94
C LYS A 319 21.09 25.47 -0.50
N LYS A 320 21.44 26.34 -1.45
CA LYS A 320 21.36 26.20 -2.92
C LYS A 320 19.94 26.22 -3.50
N GLU A 321 19.63 27.33 -4.17
CA GLU A 321 18.49 27.46 -5.08
C GLU A 321 18.70 26.56 -6.30
N ARG A 322 17.88 25.52 -6.45
CA ARG A 322 17.87 24.66 -7.66
C ARG A 322 16.93 25.17 -8.75
N VAL A 323 16.00 26.07 -8.39
CA VAL A 323 14.85 26.43 -9.24
C VAL A 323 15.22 27.31 -10.43
N GLY A 324 16.28 28.14 -10.34
CA GLY A 324 16.72 28.92 -11.50
C GLY A 324 17.18 28.07 -12.68
N ARG A 325 17.83 26.93 -12.42
CA ARG A 325 18.49 26.14 -13.47
C ARG A 325 17.56 25.21 -14.22
N GLN A 326 16.50 24.72 -13.58
CA GLN A 326 15.61 23.71 -14.16
C GLN A 326 14.48 24.35 -14.99
N PHE A 327 14.04 25.56 -14.62
CA PHE A 327 13.18 26.38 -15.48
C PHE A 327 13.94 26.90 -16.71
N GLU A 328 15.18 27.39 -16.57
CA GLU A 328 16.02 27.77 -17.73
C GLU A 328 16.30 26.58 -18.66
N GLU A 329 16.54 25.37 -18.13
CA GLU A 329 16.77 24.18 -18.96
C GLU A 329 15.49 23.70 -19.69
N ASP A 330 14.33 23.78 -19.06
CA ASP A 330 13.05 23.43 -19.69
C ASP A 330 12.60 24.52 -20.70
N GLU A 331 12.89 25.80 -20.43
CA GLU A 331 12.64 26.93 -21.34
C GLU A 331 13.61 26.90 -22.54
N MET A 332 14.91 26.65 -22.32
CA MET A 332 15.89 26.40 -23.40
C MET A 332 15.52 25.18 -24.24
N ARG A 333 15.00 24.10 -23.64
CA ARG A 333 14.53 22.93 -24.39
C ARG A 333 13.27 23.20 -25.20
N LEU A 334 12.39 24.08 -24.71
CA LEU A 334 11.20 24.54 -25.43
C LEU A 334 11.55 25.50 -26.57
N GLU A 335 12.53 26.39 -26.39
CA GLU A 335 13.06 27.27 -27.45
C GLU A 335 13.83 26.48 -28.51
N ALA A 336 14.68 25.53 -28.11
CA ALA A 336 15.40 24.66 -29.03
C ALA A 336 14.48 23.75 -29.87
N ARG A 337 13.26 23.46 -29.38
CA ARG A 337 12.25 22.71 -30.13
C ARG A 337 11.45 23.56 -31.11
N LYS A 338 11.46 24.89 -30.96
CA LYS A 338 10.74 25.84 -31.84
C LYS A 338 11.58 26.36 -33.01
N SER A 339 12.89 26.08 -33.05
CA SER A 339 13.74 26.49 -34.17
C SER A 339 14.40 25.28 -34.85
N PRO A 340 13.77 24.77 -35.92
CA PRO A 340 14.55 24.33 -37.07
C PRO A 340 13.84 24.73 -38.38
N THR A 341 14.37 25.76 -39.08
CA THR A 341 14.38 25.92 -40.56
C THR A 341 14.75 27.36 -40.95
N VAL A 342 16.00 27.80 -40.73
CA VAL A 342 16.59 28.85 -41.57
C VAL A 342 18.08 28.57 -41.71
N GLY A 343 18.54 28.35 -42.94
CA GLY A 343 19.96 28.45 -43.28
C GLY A 343 20.62 27.17 -43.78
N LEU A 344 20.15 26.60 -44.89
CA LEU A 344 20.97 25.78 -45.79
C LEU A 344 20.47 25.89 -47.24
N GLU A 345 20.59 27.07 -47.85
CA GLU A 345 20.71 27.22 -49.31
C GLU A 345 21.57 28.44 -49.62
N GLU A 346 22.89 28.28 -49.54
CA GLU A 346 23.84 29.12 -50.28
C GLU A 346 25.11 28.29 -50.51
N GLY A 347 25.39 27.98 -51.78
CA GLY A 347 26.67 27.41 -52.20
C GLY A 347 26.60 26.15 -53.06
N ARG A 348 26.19 26.29 -54.33
CA ARG A 348 26.74 25.45 -55.40
C ARG A 348 26.77 26.23 -56.73
N VAL A 349 28.00 26.57 -57.13
CA VAL A 349 28.40 26.86 -58.51
C VAL A 349 28.44 25.56 -59.30
#